data_AF-A0A2V3ZX16-F1
#
_entry.id   AF-A0A2V3ZX16-F1
#
_cell.length_a   1.000
_cell.length_b   1.000
_cell.length_c   1.000
_cell.angle_alpha   90.00
_cell.angle_beta   90.00
_cell.angle_gamma   90.00
#
_symmetry.space_group_name_H-M   'P 1'
#
loop_
_entity.id
_entity.type
_entity.pdbx_description
1 polymer ?
#
loop_
_entity_poly.entity_id
_entity_poly.type
_entity_poly.pdbx_seq_one_letter_code
_entity_poly.pdbx_strand_id
1 'polypeptide(L)'
;MVLHVQNENNLSKRIAKAGVIVEQLLDQNGINHIDLKKKFLTSSLSTQIRLVEYHLNYLDSNYTDFGPKKTVFQRIDNIENALSLYQDYNTELKLAS
;
A
#
# COMPACT_ATOMS: atom_id res chain seq x y z
N MET A 1 13.44 -24.31 2.03
CA MET A 1 12.20 -24.00 2.77
C MET A 1 12.34 -22.74 3.63
N VAL A 2 13.38 -22.62 4.47
CA VAL A 2 13.64 -21.44 5.33
C VAL A 2 13.72 -20.11 4.57
N LEU A 3 14.41 -20.07 3.42
CA LEU A 3 14.51 -18.87 2.57
C LEU A 3 13.15 -18.39 2.02
N HIS A 4 12.23 -19.31 1.75
CA HIS A 4 10.91 -18.97 1.20
C HIS A 4 10.03 -18.31 2.28
N VAL A 5 10.06 -18.85 3.51
CA VAL A 5 9.37 -18.29 4.67
C VAL A 5 9.95 -16.93 5.08
N GLN A 6 11.27 -16.76 5.02
CA GLN A 6 11.91 -15.46 5.29
C GLN A 6 11.50 -14.40 4.26
N ASN A 7 11.45 -14.75 2.99
CA ASN A 7 11.01 -13.83 1.93
C ASN A 7 9.53 -13.46 2.09
N GLU A 8 8.65 -14.42 2.38
CA GLU A 8 7.22 -14.17 2.59
C GLU A 8 6.96 -13.28 3.81
N ASN A 9 7.71 -13.48 4.90
CA ASN A 9 7.65 -12.61 6.08
C ASN A 9 8.13 -11.18 5.78
N ASN A 10 9.18 -11.02 4.98
CA ASN A 10 9.67 -9.70 4.57
C ASN A 10 8.65 -8.98 3.68
N LEU A 11 8.04 -9.67 2.71
CA LEU A 11 7.01 -9.10 1.86
C LEU A 11 5.76 -8.69 2.67
N SER A 12 5.36 -9.53 3.63
CA SER A 12 4.24 -9.24 4.54
C SER A 12 4.51 -8.01 5.40
N LYS A 13 5.74 -7.82 5.90
CA LYS A 13 6.12 -6.60 6.63
C LYS A 13 6.09 -5.36 5.75
N ARG A 14 6.60 -5.46 4.51
CA ARG A 14 6.61 -4.35 3.55
C ARG A 14 5.20 -3.89 3.22
N ILE A 15 4.30 -4.82 2.87
CA ILE A 15 2.91 -4.46 2.55
C ILE A 15 2.16 -3.95 3.78
N ALA A 16 2.42 -4.49 4.98
CA ALA A 16 1.81 -3.98 6.20
C ALA A 16 2.21 -2.52 6.48
N LYS A 17 3.49 -2.18 6.25
CA LYS A 17 3.95 -0.79 6.33
C LYS A 17 3.26 0.10 5.31
N ALA A 18 3.14 -0.37 4.06
CA ALA A 18 2.42 0.35 3.01
C ALA A 18 0.94 0.57 3.37
N GLY A 19 0.28 -0.43 3.93
CA GLY A 19 -1.11 -0.34 4.40
C GLY A 19 -1.30 0.73 5.48
N VAL A 20 -0.37 0.86 6.44
CA VAL A 20 -0.41 1.93 7.46
C VAL A 20 -0.30 3.32 6.82
N ILE A 21 0.58 3.48 5.83
CA ILE A 21 0.73 4.77 5.15
C ILE A 21 -0.54 5.12 4.36
N VAL A 22 -1.12 4.14 3.66
CA VAL A 22 -2.40 4.32 2.95
C VAL A 22 -3.52 4.70 3.92
N GLU A 23 -3.61 4.03 5.06
CA GLU A 23 -4.61 4.36 6.10
C GLU A 23 -4.48 5.83 6.54
N GLN A 24 -3.26 6.28 6.82
CA GLN A 24 -2.98 7.69 7.15
C GLN A 24 -3.36 8.66 6.03
N LEU A 25 -3.13 8.30 4.77
CA LEU A 25 -3.53 9.13 3.62
C LEU A 25 -5.04 9.21 3.47
N LEU A 26 -5.75 8.09 3.68
CA LEU A 26 -7.21 8.08 3.62
C LEU A 26 -7.82 8.93 4.76
N ASP A 27 -7.28 8.79 5.98
CA ASP A 27 -7.65 9.62 7.15
C ASP A 27 -7.43 11.12 6.86
N GLN A 28 -6.27 11.50 6.32
CA GLN A 28 -5.94 12.89 5.98
C GLN A 28 -6.89 13.50 4.95
N ASN A 29 -7.41 12.68 4.03
CA ASN A 29 -8.36 13.11 3.01
C ASN A 29 -9.84 12.97 3.45
N GLY A 30 -10.09 12.57 4.71
CA GLY A 30 -11.45 12.35 5.22
C GLY A 30 -12.22 11.23 4.52
N ILE A 31 -11.50 10.29 3.90
CA ILE A 31 -12.09 9.18 3.16
C ILE A 31 -12.46 8.08 4.15
N ASN A 32 -13.72 7.65 4.15
CA ASN A 32 -14.13 6.53 4.99
C ASN A 32 -13.52 5.21 4.46
N HIS A 33 -12.83 4.48 5.33
CA HIS A 33 -12.17 3.23 4.96
C HIS A 33 -12.31 2.17 6.05
N ILE A 34 -12.03 0.92 5.68
CA ILE A 34 -11.90 -0.16 6.65
C ILE A 34 -10.58 -0.02 7.43
N ASP A 35 -10.54 -0.52 8.65
CA ASP A 35 -9.29 -0.66 9.43
C ASP A 35 -8.38 -1.69 8.72
N LEU A 36 -7.43 -1.20 7.94
CA LEU A 36 -6.53 -2.03 7.14
C LEU A 36 -5.60 -2.81 8.05
N LYS A 37 -5.12 -2.18 9.13
CA LYS A 37 -4.29 -2.85 10.14
C LYS A 37 -4.98 -4.08 10.71
N LYS A 38 -6.23 -3.97 11.15
CA LYS A 38 -7.02 -5.11 11.66
C LYS A 38 -7.31 -6.14 10.58
N LYS A 39 -7.61 -5.68 9.35
CA LYS A 39 -7.88 -6.58 8.22
C LYS A 39 -6.65 -7.41 7.84
N PHE A 40 -5.45 -6.84 7.91
CA PHE A 40 -4.22 -7.51 7.50
C PHE A 40 -3.84 -8.68 8.42
N LEU A 41 -4.17 -8.61 9.71
CA LEU A 41 -3.90 -9.68 10.68
C LEU A 41 -4.49 -11.05 10.28
N THR A 42 -5.57 -11.04 9.49
CA THR A 42 -6.30 -12.26 9.08
C THR A 42 -6.27 -12.49 7.58
N SER A 43 -5.64 -11.59 6.82
CA SER A 43 -5.65 -11.64 5.36
C SER A 43 -4.35 -12.23 4.82
N SER A 44 -4.43 -12.98 3.72
CA SER A 44 -3.25 -13.44 2.99
C SER A 44 -2.48 -12.28 2.35
N LEU A 45 -1.20 -12.48 2.06
CA LEU A 45 -0.35 -11.48 1.40
C LEU A 45 -0.97 -10.94 0.09
N SER A 46 -1.54 -11.82 -0.73
CA SER A 46 -2.22 -11.42 -1.98
C SER A 46 -3.42 -10.50 -1.72
N THR A 47 -4.20 -10.77 -0.67
CA THR A 47 -5.32 -9.92 -0.26
C THR A 47 -4.85 -8.59 0.29
N GLN A 48 -3.82 -8.59 1.14
CA GLN A 48 -3.22 -7.36 1.66
C GLN A 48 -2.77 -6.45 0.51
N ILE A 49 -2.07 -7.00 -0.49
CA ILE A 49 -1.63 -6.25 -1.68
C ILE A 49 -2.82 -5.66 -2.41
N ARG A 50 -3.84 -6.45 -2.74
CA ARG A 50 -5.03 -5.97 -3.46
C ARG A 50 -5.75 -4.83 -2.74
N LEU A 51 -5.83 -4.89 -1.41
CA LEU A 51 -6.45 -3.81 -0.62
C LEU A 51 -5.64 -2.51 -0.72
N VAL A 52 -4.31 -2.59 -0.61
CA VAL A 52 -3.45 -1.41 -0.76
C VAL A 52 -3.58 -0.81 -2.16
N GLU A 53 -3.57 -1.65 -3.20
CA GLU A 53 -3.74 -1.21 -4.59
C GLU A 53 -5.09 -0.53 -4.81
N TYR A 54 -6.17 -1.12 -4.28
CA TYR A 54 -7.51 -0.55 -4.36
C TYR A 54 -7.57 0.84 -3.73
N HIS A 55 -7.02 1.00 -2.53
CA HIS A 55 -7.04 2.29 -1.83
C HIS A 55 -6.10 3.32 -2.46
N LEU A 56 -4.96 2.91 -3.02
CA LEU A 56 -4.10 3.80 -3.80
C LEU A 56 -4.80 4.30 -5.07
N ASN A 57 -5.48 3.41 -5.79
CA ASN A 57 -6.29 3.81 -6.95
C ASN A 57 -7.44 4.76 -6.55
N TYR A 58 -8.02 4.56 -5.37
CA TYR A 58 -9.04 5.44 -4.83
C TYR A 58 -8.48 6.84 -4.48
N LEU A 59 -7.26 6.90 -3.92
CA LEU A 59 -6.58 8.16 -3.60
C LEU A 59 -6.10 8.92 -4.84
N ASP A 60 -5.60 8.21 -5.85
CA ASP A 60 -5.26 8.77 -7.16
C ASP A 60 -5.55 7.74 -8.25
N SER A 61 -6.55 8.08 -9.07
CA SER A 61 -6.99 7.27 -10.19
C SER A 61 -5.91 7.05 -11.26
N ASN A 62 -4.80 7.80 -11.25
CA ASN A 62 -3.64 7.54 -12.12
C ASN A 62 -2.97 6.18 -11.81
N TYR A 63 -3.13 5.64 -10.61
CA TYR A 63 -2.66 4.30 -10.25
C TYR A 63 -3.64 3.22 -10.73
N THR A 64 -3.75 3.06 -12.04
CA THR A 64 -4.77 2.18 -12.66
C THR A 64 -4.38 0.72 -12.74
N ASP A 65 -3.09 0.37 -12.73
CA ASP A 65 -2.69 -1.01 -12.98
C ASP A 65 -1.38 -1.44 -12.30
N PHE A 66 -1.52 -2.09 -11.14
CA PHE A 66 -0.45 -2.89 -10.56
C PHE A 66 -0.24 -4.22 -11.31
N GLY A 67 -0.97 -4.47 -12.40
CA GLY A 67 -0.70 -5.45 -13.45
C GLY A 67 -0.98 -6.90 -13.01
N PRO A 68 -1.99 -7.59 -13.58
CA PRO A 68 -2.28 -8.98 -13.24
C PRO A 68 -1.14 -9.96 -13.63
N LYS A 69 -0.20 -9.51 -14.48
CA LYS A 69 1.00 -10.24 -14.90
C LYS A 69 2.23 -9.97 -14.03
N LYS A 70 2.18 -9.03 -13.07
CA LYS A 70 3.32 -8.66 -12.22
C LYS A 70 3.45 -9.64 -11.06
N THR A 71 4.69 -9.97 -10.70
CA THR A 71 4.98 -10.80 -9.52
C THR A 71 4.61 -10.05 -8.22
N VAL A 72 4.44 -10.79 -7.12
CA VAL A 72 4.20 -10.20 -5.78
C VAL A 72 5.25 -9.15 -5.42
N PHE A 73 6.52 -9.41 -5.73
CA PHE A 73 7.61 -8.47 -5.51
C PHE A 73 7.41 -7.17 -6.29
N GLN A 74 7.20 -7.27 -7.60
CA GLN A 74 6.98 -6.11 -8.46
C GLN A 74 5.74 -5.29 -8.07
N ARG A 75 4.68 -5.95 -7.57
CA ARG A 75 3.49 -5.26 -7.09
C ARG A 75 3.79 -4.44 -5.83
N ILE A 76 4.51 -5.03 -4.87
CA ILE A 76 4.96 -4.32 -3.66
C ILE A 76 5.92 -3.16 -4.01
N ASP A 77 6.87 -3.37 -4.92
CA ASP A 77 7.79 -2.31 -5.35
C ASP A 77 7.03 -1.13 -5.98
N ASN A 78 6.03 -1.41 -6.82
CA ASN A 78 5.20 -0.36 -7.42
C ASN A 78 4.36 0.39 -6.38
N ILE A 79 3.82 -0.31 -5.38
CA ILE A 79 3.09 0.29 -4.26
C ILE A 79 3.99 1.25 -3.49
N GLU A 80 5.22 0.81 -3.17
CA GLU A 80 6.18 1.64 -2.44
C GLU A 80 6.58 2.88 -3.25
N ASN A 81 6.79 2.75 -4.56
CA ASN A 81 7.06 3.87 -5.46
C ASN A 81 5.87 4.84 -5.58
N ALA A 82 4.64 4.32 -5.60
CA ALA A 82 3.45 5.18 -5.58
C ALA A 82 3.38 5.97 -4.27
N LEU A 83 3.64 5.31 -3.14
CA LEU A 83 3.61 5.93 -1.81
C LEU A 83 4.71 6.96 -1.59
N SER A 84 5.89 6.81 -2.20
CA SER A 84 6.94 7.83 -2.10
C SER A 84 6.50 9.16 -2.71
N LEU A 85 5.72 9.12 -3.80
CA LEU A 85 5.17 10.32 -4.42
C LEU A 85 4.22 11.06 -3.47
N TYR A 86 3.44 10.34 -2.65
CA TYR A 86 2.58 10.96 -1.63
C TYR A 86 3.36 11.54 -0.45
N GLN A 87 4.49 10.95 -0.06
CA GLN A 87 5.33 11.51 1.00
C GLN A 87 5.90 12.87 0.60
N ASP A 88 6.30 13.05 -0.66
CA ASP A 88 6.73 14.34 -1.19
C ASP A 88 5.54 15.28 -1.44
N TYR A 89 4.42 14.78 -1.96
CA TYR A 89 3.20 15.57 -2.22
C TYR A 89 2.63 16.23 -0.94
N ASN A 90 2.68 15.54 0.21
CA ASN A 90 2.29 16.09 1.51
C ASN A 90 3.26 17.16 2.04
N THR A 91 4.51 17.19 1.56
CA THR A 91 5.46 18.25 1.90
C THR A 91 5.11 19.53 1.13
N GLU A 92 4.74 19.41 -0.15
CA GLU A 92 4.35 20.55 -0.98
C GLU A 92 3.00 21.15 -0.57
N LEU A 93 2.00 20.34 -0.23
CA LEU A 93 0.69 20.83 0.27
C LEU A 93 0.77 21.50 1.64
N LYS A 94 1.67 21.04 2.54
CA LYS A 94 1.92 21.71 3.82
C LYS A 94 2.68 23.03 3.68
N LEU A 95 3.46 23.21 2.62
CA LEU A 95 4.16 24.47 2.33
C LEU A 95 3.26 25.49 1.62
N ALA A 96 2.13 25.05 1.06
CA ALA A 96 1.14 25.89 0.40
C ALA A 96 -0.05 26.30 1.30
N SER A 97 -0.03 25.94 2.59
CA SER A 97 -1.07 26.26 3.59
C SER A 97 -0.61 27.34 4.58
#